data_AF-A0A7X8VFW0-F1
#
_entry.id   AF-A0A7X8VFW0-F1
#
_cell.length_a   1.000
_cell.length_b   1.000
_cell.length_c   1.000
_cell.angle_alpha   90.00
_cell.angle_beta   90.00
_cell.angle_gamma   90.00
#
_symmetry.space_group_name_H-M   'P 1'
#
loop_
_entity.id
_entity.type
_entity.pdbx_description
1 polymer ?
#
loop_
_entity_poly.entity_id
_entity_poly.type
_entity_poly.pdbx_seq_one_letter_code
_entity_poly.pdbx_strand_id
1 'polypeptide(L)'
;MNKKGKTVLDLPPSEGNPRNSEGAFIDLRDGRIMFIYSQFVADSHSDTAPACLAVTYSPDRGETWSEPQQILSPVDDNNAMNIMSVSLLRMQDDSIGLVYFVRHGFHDGRVRLRRSYDEGETWGEPTICIPAVGYYVTNNDRVVRLSCGRIIVPGGFHR
;
A
#
# COMPACT_ATOMS: atom_id res chain seq x y z
N MET A 1 1.99 -27.26 22.88
CA MET A 1 2.41 -26.79 21.55
C MET A 1 3.71 -26.04 21.69
N ASN A 2 4.76 -26.40 20.95
CA ASN A 2 6.01 -25.65 20.98
C ASN A 2 5.84 -24.33 20.23
N LYS A 3 6.06 -23.21 20.91
CA LYS A 3 5.97 -21.86 20.34
C LYS A 3 7.12 -21.68 19.34
N LYS A 4 6.80 -21.61 18.04
CA LYS A 4 7.77 -21.52 16.92
C LYS A 4 8.28 -20.09 16.65
N GLY A 5 7.81 -19.08 17.38
CA GLY A 5 8.19 -17.68 17.19
C GLY A 5 7.47 -16.75 18.17
N LYS A 6 7.71 -15.44 18.03
CA LYS A 6 7.04 -14.39 18.80
C LYS A 6 6.36 -13.41 17.85
N THR A 7 5.28 -12.80 18.29
CA THR A 7 4.71 -11.62 17.63
C THR A 7 5.65 -10.44 17.88
N VAL A 8 6.12 -9.81 16.81
CA VAL A 8 7.04 -8.66 16.83
C VAL A 8 6.33 -7.33 16.55
N LEU A 9 5.16 -7.41 15.92
CA LEU A 9 4.26 -6.31 15.64
C LEU A 9 2.84 -6.85 15.66
N ASP A 10 1.95 -6.17 16.37
CA ASP A 10 0.51 -6.37 16.32
C ASP A 10 -0.12 -5.01 16.04
N LEU A 11 -1.02 -4.96 15.06
CA LEU A 11 -1.72 -3.74 14.63
C LEU A 11 -3.22 -3.95 14.84
N PRO A 12 -3.70 -4.00 16.10
CA PRO A 12 -5.09 -4.27 16.39
C PRO A 12 -6.00 -3.10 15.98
N PRO A 13 -7.31 -3.36 15.82
CA PRO A 13 -8.29 -2.29 15.79
C PRO A 13 -8.20 -1.39 17.02
N SER A 14 -8.43 -0.10 16.82
CA SER A 14 -8.55 0.93 17.86
C SER A 14 -9.71 1.87 17.56
N GLU A 15 -10.02 2.77 18.49
CA GLU A 15 -10.94 3.87 18.21
C GLU A 15 -10.47 4.66 16.98
N GLY A 16 -11.37 4.91 16.02
CA GLY A 16 -11.05 5.53 14.73
C GLY A 16 -10.28 4.66 13.73
N ASN A 17 -9.81 3.46 14.10
CA ASN A 17 -9.17 2.49 13.20
C ASN A 17 -9.77 1.09 13.40
N PRO A 18 -10.84 0.73 12.68
CA PRO A 18 -11.60 -0.48 12.93
C PRO A 18 -10.89 -1.72 12.39
N ARG A 19 -9.94 -1.56 11.45
CA ARG A 19 -9.12 -2.64 10.93
C ARG A 19 -7.91 -2.11 10.16
N ASN A 20 -6.85 -2.90 10.22
CA ASN A 20 -5.76 -2.85 9.25
C ASN A 20 -5.88 -4.08 8.36
N SER A 21 -5.47 -3.95 7.10
CA SER A 21 -5.53 -5.08 6.19
C SER A 21 -4.19 -5.29 5.50
N GLU A 22 -4.21 -5.53 4.21
CA GLU A 22 -3.06 -5.95 3.44
C GLU A 22 -2.02 -4.84 3.23
N GLY A 23 -0.77 -5.26 3.01
CA GLY A 23 0.37 -4.39 2.76
C GLY A 23 1.48 -5.08 1.98
N ALA A 24 2.60 -4.38 1.84
CA ALA A 24 3.82 -4.86 1.18
C ALA A 24 5.07 -4.35 1.91
N PHE A 25 6.16 -5.10 1.78
CA PHE A 25 7.45 -4.79 2.40
C PHE A 25 8.48 -4.42 1.33
N ILE A 26 9.45 -3.58 1.70
CA ILE A 26 10.65 -3.35 0.89
C ILE A 26 11.84 -3.02 1.81
N ASP A 27 13.02 -3.48 1.44
CA ASP A 27 14.26 -3.09 2.10
C ASP A 27 14.67 -1.67 1.65
N LEU A 28 15.03 -0.85 2.62
CA LEU A 28 15.63 0.47 2.41
C LEU A 28 17.15 0.35 2.34
N ARG A 29 17.80 1.35 1.72
CA ARG A 29 19.27 1.34 1.55
C ARG A 29 20.07 1.34 2.85
N ASP A 30 19.50 1.90 3.91
CA ASP A 30 20.11 1.93 5.24
C ASP A 30 19.92 0.61 6.02
N GLY A 31 19.29 -0.40 5.40
CA GLY A 31 19.06 -1.71 5.98
C GLY A 31 17.78 -1.82 6.79
N ARG A 32 16.99 -0.75 6.92
CA ARG A 32 15.64 -0.84 7.50
C ARG A 32 14.69 -1.59 6.57
N ILE A 33 13.71 -2.27 7.15
CA ILE A 33 12.53 -2.75 6.43
C ILE A 33 11.48 -1.65 6.51
N MET A 34 10.91 -1.26 5.37
CA MET A 34 9.70 -0.44 5.29
C MET A 34 8.49 -1.35 5.03
N PHE A 35 7.46 -1.23 5.85
CA PHE A 35 6.17 -1.89 5.66
C PHE A 35 5.08 -0.84 5.44
N ILE A 36 4.44 -0.87 4.26
CA ILE A 36 3.29 -0.01 3.96
C ILE A 36 2.04 -0.88 3.87
N TYR A 37 0.98 -0.47 4.56
CA TYR A 37 -0.26 -1.24 4.67
C TYR A 37 -1.50 -0.35 4.61
N SER A 38 -2.64 -0.98 4.31
CA SER A 38 -3.94 -0.33 4.28
C SER A 38 -4.49 -0.19 5.70
N GLN A 39 -4.73 1.04 6.14
CA GLN A 39 -5.28 1.39 7.45
C GLN A 39 -6.67 1.99 7.26
N PHE A 40 -7.71 1.36 7.81
CA PHE A 40 -9.06 1.91 7.76
C PHE A 40 -9.20 3.00 8.82
N VAL A 41 -9.90 4.09 8.49
CA VAL A 41 -9.92 5.33 9.31
C VAL A 41 -11.34 5.83 9.56
N ALA A 42 -12.29 4.93 9.79
CA ALA A 42 -13.70 5.23 10.01
C ALA A 42 -14.33 4.28 11.02
N ASP A 43 -15.57 4.51 11.46
CA ASP A 43 -16.22 3.63 12.46
C ASP A 43 -16.81 2.33 11.88
N SER A 44 -16.35 1.91 10.69
CA SER A 44 -16.91 0.77 9.95
C SER A 44 -15.85 -0.21 9.46
N HIS A 45 -16.09 -1.51 9.67
CA HIS A 45 -15.25 -2.60 9.14
C HIS A 45 -15.52 -2.94 7.67
N SER A 46 -16.34 -2.15 6.95
CA SER A 46 -16.72 -2.42 5.55
C SER A 46 -15.53 -2.36 4.59
N ASP A 47 -15.59 -3.16 3.52
CA ASP A 47 -14.67 -3.07 2.37
C ASP A 47 -14.81 -1.77 1.57
N THR A 48 -15.85 -0.97 1.86
CA THR A 48 -16.05 0.35 1.27
C THR A 48 -15.72 1.49 2.23
N ALA A 49 -15.33 1.20 3.47
CA ALA A 49 -15.00 2.23 4.44
C ALA A 49 -13.72 2.97 4.01
N PRO A 50 -13.57 4.27 4.36
CA PRO A 50 -12.34 5.00 4.11
C PRO A 50 -11.10 4.28 4.65
N ALA A 51 -10.08 4.20 3.79
CA ALA A 51 -8.77 3.70 4.15
C ALA A 51 -7.69 4.62 3.61
N CYS A 52 -6.62 4.77 4.38
CA CYS A 52 -5.39 5.44 4.05
C CYS A 52 -4.27 4.41 3.94
N LEU A 53 -3.09 4.84 3.46
CA LEU A 53 -1.87 4.04 3.55
C LEU A 53 -1.04 4.52 4.73
N ALA A 54 -0.65 3.58 5.59
CA ALA A 54 0.23 3.82 6.71
C ALA A 54 1.55 3.07 6.54
N VAL A 55 2.63 3.61 7.11
CA VAL A 55 3.97 3.05 7.09
C VAL A 55 4.48 2.79 8.50
N THR A 56 5.23 1.71 8.67
CA THR A 56 6.06 1.45 9.86
C THR A 56 7.40 0.86 9.42
N TYR A 57 8.43 1.05 10.22
CA TYR A 57 9.80 0.68 9.89
C TYR A 57 10.39 -0.25 10.94
N SER A 58 11.22 -1.19 10.50
CA SER A 58 12.03 -2.02 11.38
C SER A 58 13.53 -1.83 11.10
N PRO A 59 14.35 -1.40 12.07
CA PRO A 59 15.80 -1.24 11.91
C PRO A 59 16.60 -2.52 12.16
N ASP A 60 15.95 -3.57 12.64
CA ASP A 60 16.58 -4.76 13.19
C ASP A 60 16.00 -6.04 12.58
N ARG A 61 15.70 -5.98 11.27
CA ARG A 61 15.25 -7.13 10.45
C ARG A 61 13.93 -7.72 10.92
N GLY A 62 13.03 -6.88 11.44
CA GLY A 62 11.68 -7.23 11.84
C GLY A 62 11.51 -7.54 13.32
N GLU A 63 12.53 -7.30 14.17
CA GLU A 63 12.45 -7.61 15.61
C GLU A 63 11.71 -6.53 16.41
N THR A 64 11.87 -5.26 16.03
CA THR A 64 11.15 -4.10 16.55
C THR A 64 10.64 -3.22 15.41
N TRP A 65 9.59 -2.46 15.69
CA TRP A 65 8.87 -1.65 14.71
C TRP A 65 8.58 -0.25 15.27
N SER A 66 8.67 0.77 14.42
CA SER A 66 8.32 2.14 14.78
C SER A 66 6.81 2.32 14.92
N GLU A 67 6.38 3.39 15.59
CA GLU A 67 4.99 3.82 15.55
C GLU A 67 4.53 4.06 14.09
N PRO A 68 3.33 3.59 13.70
CA PRO A 68 2.83 3.80 12.36
C PRO A 68 2.55 5.27 12.04
N GLN A 69 2.78 5.65 10.80
CA GLN A 69 2.52 7.00 10.29
C GLN A 69 1.69 6.93 9.01
N GLN A 70 0.65 7.77 8.88
CA GLN A 70 -0.11 7.87 7.64
C GLN A 70 0.71 8.65 6.60
N ILE A 71 0.81 8.09 5.39
CA ILE A 71 1.62 8.67 4.30
C ILE A 71 0.79 9.09 3.10
N LEU A 72 -0.40 8.50 2.92
CA LEU A 72 -1.36 8.89 1.88
C LEU A 72 -2.76 8.67 2.41
N SER A 73 -3.66 9.60 2.10
CA SER A 73 -5.08 9.58 2.45
C SER A 73 -5.94 9.66 1.19
N PRO A 74 -7.25 9.37 1.28
CA PRO A 74 -8.14 9.54 0.13
C PRO A 74 -8.21 10.98 -0.42
N VAL A 75 -7.89 12.00 0.40
CA VAL A 75 -7.84 13.41 -0.01
C VAL A 75 -6.77 13.63 -1.08
N ASP A 76 -5.63 12.93 -0.97
CA ASP A 76 -4.49 13.02 -1.90
C ASP A 76 -4.80 12.46 -3.29
N ASP A 77 -5.94 11.78 -3.45
CA ASP A 77 -6.39 11.15 -4.69
C ASP A 77 -7.80 11.61 -5.09
N ASN A 78 -8.03 12.93 -5.00
CA ASN A 78 -9.28 13.63 -5.36
C ASN A 78 -10.47 13.22 -4.48
N ASN A 79 -10.27 13.12 -3.16
CA ASN A 79 -11.29 12.67 -2.21
C ASN A 79 -11.88 11.30 -2.60
N ALA A 80 -11.00 10.35 -2.93
CA ALA A 80 -11.39 8.98 -3.19
C ALA A 80 -12.22 8.42 -2.03
N MET A 81 -13.01 7.37 -2.28
CA MET A 81 -13.70 6.66 -1.21
C MET A 81 -12.73 5.84 -0.36
N ASN A 82 -11.74 5.22 -1.00
CA ASN A 82 -10.80 4.31 -0.36
C ASN A 82 -9.52 4.19 -1.20
N ILE A 83 -8.35 4.16 -0.54
CA ILE A 83 -7.08 3.76 -1.13
C ILE A 83 -6.49 2.56 -0.37
N MET A 84 -6.06 1.53 -1.09
CA MET A 84 -5.66 0.23 -0.49
C MET A 84 -4.82 -0.63 -1.43
N SER A 85 -4.57 -1.90 -1.05
CA SER A 85 -3.99 -2.94 -1.89
C SER A 85 -2.62 -2.60 -2.48
N VAL A 86 -1.68 -2.39 -1.57
CA VAL A 86 -0.32 -1.92 -1.85
C VAL A 86 0.53 -3.00 -2.51
N SER A 87 1.34 -2.62 -3.49
CA SER A 87 2.54 -3.34 -3.93
C SER A 87 3.72 -2.37 -3.96
N LEU A 88 4.90 -2.84 -3.55
CA LEU A 88 6.13 -2.05 -3.56
C LEU A 88 7.16 -2.69 -4.49
N LEU A 89 7.88 -1.85 -5.24
CA LEU A 89 8.98 -2.32 -6.07
C LEU A 89 10.12 -1.30 -6.12
N ARG A 90 11.36 -1.81 -6.09
CA ARG A 90 12.52 -1.00 -6.46
C ARG A 90 12.52 -0.79 -7.98
N MET A 91 12.62 0.47 -8.39
CA MET A 91 12.60 0.88 -9.79
C MET A 91 14.00 0.78 -10.40
N GLN A 92 14.09 0.83 -11.74
CA GLN A 92 15.39 0.73 -12.45
C GLN A 92 16.27 1.96 -12.24
N ASP A 93 15.67 3.11 -11.95
CA ASP A 93 16.32 4.34 -11.51
C ASP A 93 16.48 4.38 -9.98
N ASP A 94 16.35 3.23 -9.32
CA ASP A 94 16.58 3.03 -7.89
C ASP A 94 15.59 3.75 -6.95
N SER A 95 14.58 4.41 -7.53
CA SER A 95 13.42 4.95 -6.81
C SER A 95 12.55 3.81 -6.25
N ILE A 96 11.70 4.11 -5.27
CA ILE A 96 10.66 3.18 -4.82
C ILE A 96 9.38 3.49 -5.59
N GLY A 97 8.77 2.47 -6.20
CA GLY A 97 7.44 2.54 -6.79
C GLY A 97 6.40 2.05 -5.79
N LEU A 98 5.46 2.93 -5.43
CA LEU A 98 4.28 2.60 -4.64
C LEU A 98 3.09 2.43 -5.59
N VAL A 99 2.64 1.20 -5.74
CA VAL A 99 1.46 0.87 -6.54
C VAL A 99 0.30 0.56 -5.59
N TYR A 100 -0.84 1.19 -5.82
CA TYR A 100 -2.00 1.07 -4.93
C TYR A 100 -3.29 1.26 -5.69
N PHE A 101 -4.36 0.65 -5.20
CA PHE A 101 -5.70 0.74 -5.75
C PHE A 101 -6.41 1.97 -5.19
N VAL A 102 -7.05 2.74 -6.07
CA VAL A 102 -7.85 3.91 -5.70
C VAL A 102 -9.29 3.69 -6.14
N ARG A 103 -10.20 3.75 -5.18
CA ARG A 103 -11.64 3.58 -5.39
C ARG A 103 -12.35 4.92 -5.31
N HIS A 104 -12.92 5.37 -6.41
CA HIS A 104 -13.85 6.51 -6.48
C HIS A 104 -15.31 6.08 -6.43
N GLY A 105 -15.60 4.81 -6.74
CA GLY A 105 -16.93 4.23 -6.70
C GLY A 105 -16.94 2.79 -7.19
N PHE A 106 -18.11 2.24 -7.49
CA PHE A 106 -18.25 0.92 -8.12
C PHE A 106 -17.96 0.92 -9.63
N HIS A 107 -17.80 2.10 -10.23
CA HIS A 107 -17.55 2.27 -11.67
C HIS A 107 -16.16 2.88 -11.96
N ASP A 108 -15.44 3.33 -10.94
CA ASP A 108 -14.07 3.82 -11.05
C ASP A 108 -13.24 3.30 -9.87
N GLY A 109 -12.51 2.22 -10.14
CA GLY A 109 -11.56 1.59 -9.24
C GLY A 109 -10.31 1.28 -10.05
N ARG A 110 -9.25 2.07 -9.89
CA ARG A 110 -8.07 1.99 -10.75
C ARG A 110 -6.79 2.07 -9.95
N VAL A 111 -5.77 1.41 -10.47
CA VAL A 111 -4.44 1.41 -9.90
C VAL A 111 -3.70 2.68 -10.25
N ARG A 112 -2.98 3.22 -9.26
CA ARG A 112 -2.06 4.33 -9.42
C ARG A 112 -0.65 3.91 -9.02
N LEU A 113 0.35 4.60 -9.59
CA LEU A 113 1.75 4.50 -9.24
C LEU A 113 2.24 5.85 -8.76
N ARG A 114 2.80 5.92 -7.55
CA ARG A 114 3.64 7.04 -7.09
C ARG A 114 5.09 6.60 -6.99
N ARG A 115 6.00 7.55 -7.05
CA ARG A 115 7.44 7.30 -6.88
C ARG A 115 7.98 8.10 -5.71
N SER A 116 8.86 7.46 -4.94
CA SER A 116 9.74 8.12 -3.99
C SER A 116 11.19 7.99 -4.47
N TYR A 117 11.94 9.09 -4.40
CA TYR A 117 13.38 9.14 -4.71
C TYR A 117 14.24 9.27 -3.44
N ASP A 118 13.61 9.28 -2.27
CA ASP A 118 14.17 9.53 -0.94
C ASP A 118 13.78 8.42 0.05
N GLU A 119 13.78 7.15 -0.40
CA GLU A 119 13.53 5.96 0.44
C GLU A 119 12.19 5.97 1.19
N GLY A 120 11.16 6.59 0.61
CA GLY A 120 9.78 6.60 1.12
C GLY A 120 9.43 7.82 1.99
N GLU A 121 10.35 8.77 2.15
CA GLU A 121 10.10 10.00 2.91
C GLU A 121 9.07 10.91 2.22
N THR A 122 9.16 11.06 0.88
CA THR A 122 8.18 11.79 0.09
C THR A 122 7.69 11.00 -1.12
N TRP A 123 6.44 11.25 -1.52
CA TRP A 123 5.79 10.59 -2.64
C TRP A 123 5.37 11.62 -3.68
N GLY A 124 5.83 11.44 -4.93
CA GLY A 124 5.46 12.32 -6.04
C GLY A 124 4.02 12.15 -6.51
N GLU A 125 3.69 12.89 -7.57
CA GLU A 125 2.38 12.84 -8.22
C GLU A 125 2.01 11.44 -8.73
N PRO A 126 0.72 11.05 -8.67
CA PRO A 126 0.29 9.73 -9.07
C PRO A 126 0.17 9.62 -10.60
N THR A 127 0.62 8.50 -11.15
CA THR A 127 0.33 8.09 -12.53
C THR A 127 -0.79 7.07 -12.52
N ILE A 128 -1.85 7.29 -13.32
CA ILE A 128 -2.91 6.30 -13.52
C ILE A 128 -2.39 5.18 -14.41
N CYS A 129 -2.38 3.94 -13.92
CA CYS A 129 -1.84 2.80 -14.65
C CYS A 129 -2.81 2.23 -15.70
N ILE A 130 -4.10 2.56 -15.60
CA ILE A 130 -5.17 2.09 -16.50
C ILE A 130 -5.96 3.32 -16.99
N PRO A 131 -5.72 3.81 -18.21
CA PRO A 131 -6.40 5.02 -18.71
C PRO A 131 -7.92 4.88 -18.81
N ALA A 132 -8.40 3.69 -19.21
CA ALA A 132 -9.83 3.41 -19.33
C ALA A 132 -10.51 3.39 -17.96
N VAL A 133 -11.63 4.10 -17.83
CA VAL A 133 -12.46 4.09 -16.60
C VAL A 133 -13.14 2.73 -16.45
N GLY A 134 -13.20 2.24 -15.21
CA GLY A 134 -13.79 0.93 -14.87
C GLY A 134 -13.35 0.48 -13.48
N TYR A 135 -13.84 -0.68 -13.04
CA TYR A 135 -13.51 -1.27 -11.75
C TYR A 135 -12.51 -2.43 -11.92
N TYR A 136 -11.23 -2.13 -11.76
CA TYR A 136 -10.09 -3.03 -11.99
C TYR A 136 -9.44 -3.42 -10.66
N VAL A 137 -10.07 -4.36 -9.94
CA VAL A 137 -9.59 -4.84 -8.64
C VAL A 137 -8.17 -5.37 -8.79
N THR A 138 -7.25 -4.88 -7.98
CA THR A 138 -5.86 -5.31 -7.97
C THR A 138 -5.51 -5.72 -6.56
N ASN A 139 -5.03 -6.96 -6.41
CA ASN A 139 -4.67 -7.48 -5.09
C ASN A 139 -3.30 -6.96 -4.67
N ASN A 140 -3.08 -6.88 -3.35
CA ASN A 140 -1.80 -6.45 -2.80
C ASN A 140 -0.64 -7.38 -3.14
N ASP A 141 0.53 -6.77 -3.22
CA ASP A 141 1.82 -7.43 -3.40
C ASP A 141 1.84 -8.43 -4.57
N ARG A 142 1.19 -8.05 -5.68
CA ARG A 142 1.14 -8.83 -6.94
C ARG A 142 1.79 -8.17 -8.14
N VAL A 143 2.22 -6.92 -8.00
CA VAL A 143 2.88 -6.19 -9.08
C VAL A 143 4.31 -6.69 -9.23
N VAL A 144 4.67 -7.14 -10.43
CA VAL A 144 5.98 -7.76 -10.69
C VAL A 144 6.68 -7.12 -11.87
N ARG A 145 8.01 -7.03 -11.80
CA ARG A 145 8.85 -6.64 -12.93
C ARG A 145 9.34 -7.89 -13.66
N LEU A 146 9.11 -7.93 -14.97
CA LEU A 146 9.67 -8.95 -15.85
C LEU A 146 11.16 -8.71 -16.08
N SER A 147 11.88 -9.76 -16.50
CA SER A 147 13.29 -9.68 -16.90
C SER A 147 13.56 -8.66 -18.01
N CYS A 148 12.57 -8.39 -18.88
CA CYS A 148 12.64 -7.35 -19.90
C CYS A 148 12.44 -5.90 -19.38
N GLY A 149 12.26 -5.72 -18.07
CA GLY A 149 12.08 -4.41 -17.43
C GLY A 149 10.62 -3.92 -17.36
N ARG A 150 9.70 -4.51 -18.13
CA ARG A 150 8.26 -4.19 -18.05
C ARG A 150 7.67 -4.59 -16.71
N ILE A 151 6.71 -3.80 -16.23
CA ILE A 151 5.96 -4.07 -15.01
C ILE A 151 4.59 -4.65 -15.39
N ILE A 152 4.18 -5.73 -14.73
CA ILE A 152 2.84 -6.30 -14.83
C ILE A 152 2.06 -5.92 -13.58
N VAL A 153 0.88 -5.34 -13.79
CA VAL A 153 -0.14 -5.11 -12.75
C VAL A 153 -1.31 -6.04 -13.06
N PRO A 154 -1.48 -7.16 -12.33
CA PRO A 154 -2.61 -8.06 -12.55
C PRO A 154 -3.88 -7.44 -11.93
N GLY A 155 -4.93 -7.29 -12.76
CA GLY A 155 -6.21 -6.74 -12.31
C GLY A 155 -7.40 -7.54 -12.82
N GLY A 156 -8.43 -7.70 -11.98
CA GLY A 156 -9.73 -8.23 -12.35
C GLY A 156 -10.67 -7.11 -12.75
N PHE A 157 -11.22 -7.15 -13.97
CA PHE A 157 -12.25 -6.20 -14.41
C PHE A 157 -13.64 -6.68 -14.01
N HIS A 158 -14.34 -5.92 -13.17
CA HIS A 158 -15.68 -6.27 -12.69
C HIS A 158 -16.74 -5.37 -13.35
N ARG A 159 -17.88 -5.97 -13.69
CA ARG A 159 -19.05 -5.34 -14.31
C ARG A 159 -20.31 -6.07 -13.93
#